data_AF-A0A7X7UR63-F1
#
_entry.id   AF-A0A7X7UR63-F1
#
_cell.length_a   1.000
_cell.length_b   1.000
_cell.length_c   1.000
_cell.angle_alpha   90.00
_cell.angle_beta   90.00
_cell.angle_gamma   90.00
#
_symmetry.space_group_name_H-M   'P 1'
#
loop_
_entity.id
_entity.type
_entity.pdbx_description
1 polymer ?
#
loop_
_entity_poly.entity_id
_entity_poly.type
_entity_poly.pdbx_seq_one_letter_code
_entity_poly.pdbx_strand_id
1 'polypeptide(L)'
;LIPIGEYAVDVLKQYLREARPLLLKNKQTDFLFLNIRGTGITRESFWKILKKQAEEAGIKKNITPHTLRHSFASHMLERGLDLRLIQELLGHEDISTTEIYTHIRDVKLKETYLDAHPRARKQGR
;
A
#
# COMPACT_ATOMS: atom_id res chain seq x y z
N LEU A 1 -4.97 15.80 0.51
CA LEU A 1 -4.27 15.35 -0.71
C LEU A 1 -3.25 14.30 -0.27
N ILE A 2 -3.19 13.14 -0.94
CA ILE A 2 -2.26 12.05 -0.59
C ILE A 2 -1.14 12.04 -1.64
N PRO A 3 0.15 12.02 -1.25
CA PRO A 3 1.24 11.90 -2.21
C PRO A 3 1.18 10.52 -2.90
N ILE A 4 1.35 10.51 -4.21
CA ILE A 4 1.42 9.28 -5.02
C ILE A 4 2.83 9.18 -5.57
N GLY A 5 3.45 8.01 -5.46
CA GLY A 5 4.81 7.78 -5.98
C GLY A 5 4.89 7.91 -7.49
N GLU A 6 6.04 8.34 -8.01
CA GLU A 6 6.26 8.61 -9.44
C GLU A 6 5.87 7.43 -10.33
N TYR A 7 6.24 6.21 -9.94
CA TYR A 7 5.86 4.99 -10.67
C TYR A 7 4.34 4.84 -10.81
N ALA A 8 3.58 5.10 -9.74
CA ALA A 8 2.12 5.01 -9.79
C ALA A 8 1.51 6.14 -10.63
N VAL A 9 2.12 7.33 -10.64
CA VAL A 9 1.72 8.43 -11.53
C VAL A 9 1.92 8.03 -13.00
N ASP A 10 3.04 7.41 -13.35
CA ASP A 10 3.33 7.02 -14.72
C ASP A 10 2.39 5.92 -15.22
N VAL A 11 2.13 4.91 -14.39
CA VAL A 11 1.13 3.87 -14.68
C VAL A 11 -0.26 4.47 -14.81
N LEU A 12 -0.63 5.43 -13.96
CA LEU A 12 -1.93 6.10 -14.04
C LEU A 12 -2.07 6.93 -15.32
N LYS A 13 -1.03 7.67 -15.71
CA LYS A 13 -1.00 8.40 -16.98
C LYS A 13 -1.15 7.46 -18.17
N GLN A 14 -0.48 6.32 -18.14
CA GLN A 14 -0.62 5.29 -19.18
C GLN A 14 -2.06 4.77 -19.23
N TYR A 15 -2.64 4.41 -18.08
CA TYR A 15 -4.04 3.98 -17.98
C TYR A 15 -5.01 5.02 -18.58
N LEU A 16 -4.83 6.29 -18.24
CA LEU A 16 -5.68 7.39 -18.72
C LEU A 16 -5.59 7.59 -20.24
N ARG A 17 -4.41 7.38 -20.84
CA ARG A 17 -4.20 7.55 -22.28
C ARG A 17 -4.64 6.34 -23.10
N GLU A 18 -4.35 5.13 -22.63
CA GLU A 18 -4.42 3.92 -23.45
C GLU A 18 -5.63 3.06 -23.10
N ALA A 19 -5.81 2.71 -21.83
CA ALA A 19 -6.83 1.73 -21.42
C ALA A 19 -8.19 2.37 -21.12
N ARG A 20 -8.23 3.51 -20.42
CA ARG A 20 -9.47 4.15 -19.99
C ARG A 20 -10.38 4.55 -21.16
N PRO A 21 -9.90 5.13 -22.28
CA PRO A 21 -10.77 5.46 -23.41
C PRO A 21 -11.46 4.24 -24.01
N LEU A 22 -10.74 3.11 -24.10
CA LEU A 22 -11.28 1.84 -24.61
C LEU A 22 -12.39 1.27 -23.70
N LEU A 23 -12.25 1.44 -22.38
CA LEU A 23 -13.24 1.02 -21.38
C LEU A 23 -14.44 1.98 -21.32
N LEU A 24 -14.20 3.28 -21.45
CA LEU A 24 -15.21 4.34 -21.39
C LEU A 24 -16.16 4.26 -22.59
N LYS A 25 -15.61 3.93 -23.77
CA LYS A 25 -16.34 3.92 -25.04
C LYS A 25 -16.97 5.30 -25.29
N ASN A 26 -18.29 5.41 -25.24
CA ASN A 26 -19.04 6.66 -25.42
C ASN A 26 -19.84 7.07 -24.18
N LYS A 27 -19.52 6.51 -23.00
CA LYS A 27 -20.19 6.87 -21.75
C LYS A 27 -19.50 8.06 -21.09
N GLN A 28 -20.26 8.82 -20.30
CA GLN A 28 -19.69 9.80 -19.36
C GLN A 28 -19.78 9.24 -17.95
N THR A 29 -18.71 9.37 -17.19
CA THR A 29 -18.65 8.94 -15.80
C THR A 29 -17.49 9.62 -15.06
N ASP A 30 -17.76 9.97 -13.80
CA ASP A 30 -16.79 10.58 -12.89
C ASP A 30 -15.84 9.54 -12.25
N PHE A 31 -16.09 8.24 -12.45
CA PHE A 31 -15.22 7.21 -11.92
C PHE A 31 -13.86 7.19 -12.65
N LEU A 32 -12.78 7.23 -11.86
CA LEU A 32 -11.42 7.13 -12.38
C LEU A 32 -11.17 5.74 -13.00
N PHE A 33 -11.42 4.69 -12.22
CA PHE A 33 -11.21 3.30 -12.63
C PHE A 33 -12.52 2.65 -13.10
N LEU A 34 -12.48 2.09 -14.30
CA LEU A 34 -13.63 1.52 -14.98
C LEU A 34 -13.53 0.00 -15.12
N ASN A 35 -14.68 -0.66 -15.11
CA ASN A 35 -14.82 -2.05 -15.53
C ASN A 35 -15.04 -2.14 -17.05
N ILE A 36 -15.09 -3.37 -17.58
CA ILE A 36 -15.32 -3.66 -19.01
C ILE A 36 -16.65 -3.13 -19.58
N ARG A 37 -17.60 -2.78 -18.71
CA ARG A 37 -18.91 -2.20 -19.09
C ARG A 37 -18.88 -0.67 -19.13
N GLY A 38 -17.74 -0.04 -18.82
CA GLY A 38 -17.57 1.41 -18.75
C GLY A 38 -18.22 2.07 -17.54
N THR A 39 -18.46 1.31 -16.46
CA THR A 39 -18.91 1.86 -15.16
C THR A 39 -17.78 1.74 -14.14
N GLY A 40 -17.91 2.41 -12.99
CA GLY A 40 -16.96 2.26 -11.89
C GLY A 40 -16.72 0.79 -11.51
N ILE A 41 -15.48 0.47 -11.14
CA ILE A 41 -15.16 -0.84 -10.55
C ILE A 41 -15.86 -0.99 -9.20
N THR A 42 -16.38 -2.18 -8.92
CA THR A 42 -16.91 -2.51 -7.59
C THR A 42 -15.82 -3.16 -6.75
N ARG A 43 -16.03 -3.20 -5.42
CA ARG A 43 -15.13 -3.89 -4.49
C ARG A 43 -14.92 -5.35 -4.89
N GLU A 44 -15.99 -6.06 -5.22
CA GLU A 44 -15.96 -7.47 -5.62
C GLU A 44 -15.15 -7.67 -6.90
N SER A 45 -15.26 -6.75 -7.86
CA SER A 45 -14.48 -6.80 -9.10
C SER A 45 -12.99 -6.55 -8.85
N PHE A 46 -12.66 -5.60 -7.96
CA PHE A 46 -11.28 -5.35 -7.56
C PHE A 46 -10.67 -6.57 -6.85
N TRP A 47 -11.42 -7.22 -5.96
CA TRP A 47 -10.98 -8.46 -5.30
C TRP A 47 -10.66 -9.57 -6.30
N LYS A 48 -11.49 -9.75 -7.34
CA LYS A 48 -11.23 -10.73 -8.40
C LYS A 48 -9.95 -10.40 -9.18
N ILE A 49 -9.74 -9.13 -9.52
CA ILE A 49 -8.51 -8.67 -10.19
C ILE A 49 -7.29 -8.95 -9.30
N LEU A 50 -7.35 -8.57 -8.02
CA LEU A 50 -6.25 -8.77 -7.07
C LEU A 50 -5.89 -10.25 -6.91
N LYS A 51 -6.90 -11.13 -6.77
CA LYS A 51 -6.68 -12.57 -6.66
C LYS A 51 -6.03 -13.14 -7.92
N LYS A 52 -6.50 -12.73 -9.10
CA LYS A 52 -5.91 -13.15 -10.38
C LYS A 52 -4.44 -12.73 -10.48
N GLN A 53 -4.11 -11.47 -10.14
CA GLN A 53 -2.71 -11.03 -10.15
C GLN A 53 -1.85 -11.77 -9.13
N ALA A 54 -2.40 -12.13 -7.96
CA ALA A 54 -1.69 -12.94 -6.97
C ALA A 54 -1.35 -14.34 -7.50
N GLU A 55 -2.30 -14.98 -8.19
CA GLU A 55 -2.11 -16.28 -8.82
C GLU A 55 -1.05 -16.22 -9.94
N GLU A 56 -1.12 -15.21 -10.82
CA GLU A 56 -0.12 -14.99 -11.87
C GLU A 56 1.29 -14.72 -11.32
N ALA A 57 1.38 -14.03 -10.18
CA ALA A 57 2.64 -13.79 -9.48
C ALA A 57 3.14 -14.99 -8.65
N GLY A 58 2.42 -16.11 -8.63
CA GLY A 58 2.78 -17.31 -7.86
C GLY A 58 2.61 -17.16 -6.34
N ILE A 59 1.83 -16.16 -5.89
CA ILE A 59 1.61 -15.91 -4.45
C ILE A 59 0.54 -16.87 -3.94
N LYS A 60 0.96 -17.86 -3.15
CA LYS A 60 0.08 -18.88 -2.55
C LYS A 60 -0.68 -18.40 -1.31
N LYS A 61 -0.28 -17.26 -0.74
CA LYS A 61 -0.95 -16.69 0.45
C LYS A 61 -2.27 -16.04 0.02
N ASN A 62 -3.26 -16.05 0.92
CA ASN A 62 -4.50 -15.32 0.69
C ASN A 62 -4.21 -13.80 0.67
N ILE A 63 -4.44 -13.14 -0.47
CA ILE A 63 -4.27 -11.69 -0.62
C ILE A 63 -5.63 -10.99 -0.58
N THR A 64 -5.72 -9.98 0.28
CA THR A 64 -6.84 -9.05 0.37
C THR A 64 -6.32 -7.61 0.24
N PRO A 65 -7.19 -6.61 0.01
CA PRO A 65 -6.77 -5.21 0.03
C PRO A 65 -6.09 -4.82 1.35
N HIS A 66 -6.53 -5.40 2.47
CA HIS A 66 -5.92 -5.17 3.77
C HIS A 66 -4.51 -5.77 3.84
N THR A 67 -4.29 -7.02 3.41
CA THR A 67 -2.93 -7.61 3.44
C THR A 67 -1.97 -6.88 2.50
N LEU A 68 -2.48 -6.39 1.36
CA LEU A 68 -1.69 -5.57 0.43
C LEU A 68 -1.27 -4.24 1.08
N ARG A 69 -2.21 -3.53 1.71
CA ARG A 69 -1.93 -2.29 2.45
C ARG A 69 -0.92 -2.52 3.57
N HIS A 70 -1.09 -3.61 4.32
CA HIS A 70 -0.19 -3.95 5.41
C HIS A 70 1.23 -4.26 4.92
N SER A 71 1.36 -5.03 3.84
CA SER A 71 2.66 -5.31 3.22
C SER A 71 3.37 -4.04 2.75
N PHE A 72 2.63 -3.08 2.17
CA PHE A 72 3.18 -1.78 1.78
C PHE A 72 3.71 -1.01 3.01
N ALA A 73 2.92 -0.95 4.07
CA ALA A 73 3.27 -0.25 5.30
C ALA A 73 4.53 -0.84 5.95
N SER A 74 4.57 -2.16 6.11
CA SER A 74 5.73 -2.88 6.66
C SER A 74 6.97 -2.67 5.80
N HIS A 75 6.85 -2.76 4.48
CA HIS A 75 7.97 -2.53 3.56
C HIS A 75 8.56 -1.12 3.69
N MET A 76 7.71 -0.10 3.81
CA MET A 76 8.18 1.28 3.98
C MET A 76 8.85 1.50 5.34
N LEU A 77 8.32 0.87 6.40
CA LEU A 77 8.87 0.99 7.75
C LEU A 77 10.23 0.27 7.88
N GLU A 78 10.37 -0.90 7.25
CA GLU A 78 11.66 -1.63 7.13
C GLU A 78 12.71 -0.77 6.41
N ARG A 79 12.31 -0.03 5.36
CA ARG A 79 13.17 0.92 4.63
C ARG A 79 13.50 2.19 5.43
N GLY A 80 12.94 2.34 6.63
CA GLY A 80 13.26 3.45 7.53
C GLY A 80 12.45 4.72 7.30
N LEU A 81 11.33 4.66 6.57
CA LEU A 81 10.43 5.80 6.47
C LEU A 81 9.75 6.08 7.83
N ASP A 82 9.54 7.36 8.13
CA ASP A 82 8.82 7.79 9.32
C ASP A 82 7.40 7.23 9.31
N LEU A 83 6.97 6.66 10.44
CA LEU A 83 5.62 6.16 10.61
C LEU A 83 4.57 7.23 10.32
N ARG A 84 4.83 8.50 10.67
CA ARG A 84 3.88 9.60 10.40
C ARG A 84 3.65 9.77 8.90
N LEU A 85 4.71 9.69 8.10
CA LEU A 85 4.66 9.76 6.64
C LEU A 85 3.92 8.54 6.06
N ILE A 86 4.16 7.35 6.59
CA ILE A 86 3.45 6.12 6.18
C ILE A 86 1.94 6.23 6.48
N GLN A 87 1.56 6.80 7.63
CA GLN A 87 0.15 7.03 7.98
C GLN A 87 -0.54 8.01 7.04
N GLU A 88 0.13 9.10 6.65
CA GLU A 88 -0.38 10.05 5.66
C GLU A 88 -0.57 9.42 4.28
N LEU A 89 0.36 8.56 3.86
CA LEU A 89 0.32 7.83 2.58
C LEU A 89 -0.82 6.80 2.50
N LEU A 90 -1.21 6.21 3.63
CA LEU A 90 -2.22 5.16 3.68
C LEU A 90 -3.66 5.70 3.84
N GLY A 91 -3.80 7.00 4.09
CA GLY A 91 -5.07 7.66 4.35
C GLY A 91 -5.56 7.45 5.79
N HIS A 92 -6.03 8.53 6.41
CA HIS A 92 -6.40 8.56 7.84
C HIS A 92 -7.69 7.82 8.20
N GLU A 93 -8.41 7.21 7.26
CA GLU A 93 -9.82 6.87 7.48
C GLU A 93 -10.09 5.49 8.08
N ASP A 94 -9.09 4.65 8.31
CA ASP A 94 -9.35 3.49 9.16
C ASP A 94 -8.07 2.98 9.83
N ILE A 95 -7.99 3.22 11.13
CA ILE A 95 -6.96 2.77 12.07
C ILE A 95 -7.15 1.26 12.35
N SER A 96 -7.40 0.44 11.33
CA SER A 96 -7.62 -1.00 11.47
C SER A 96 -6.31 -1.81 11.45
N THR A 97 -5.18 -1.21 11.89
CA THR A 97 -3.87 -1.88 12.12
C THR A 97 -2.98 -1.18 13.15
N THR A 98 -3.53 -0.43 14.12
CA THR A 98 -2.74 0.24 15.18
C THR A 98 -1.77 -0.71 15.88
N GLU A 99 -2.20 -1.96 16.08
CA GLU A 99 -1.43 -2.99 16.79
C GLU A 99 -0.10 -3.32 16.12
N ILE A 100 -0.07 -3.37 14.79
CA ILE A 100 1.16 -3.71 14.07
C ILE A 100 2.14 -2.52 14.10
N TYR A 101 1.62 -1.29 14.04
CA TYR A 101 2.46 -0.10 14.10
C TYR A 101 3.08 0.14 15.48
N THR A 102 2.40 -0.23 16.56
CA THR A 102 2.96 -0.17 17.92
C THR A 102 4.12 -1.16 18.07
N HIS A 103 3.91 -2.42 17.66
CA HIS A 103 4.95 -3.43 17.78
C HIS A 103 6.21 -3.10 16.98
N ILE A 104 6.08 -2.51 15.78
CA ILE A 104 7.26 -2.18 14.97
C ILE A 104 7.92 -0.87 15.44
N ARG A 105 7.17 0.09 16.01
CA ARG A 105 7.76 1.24 16.73
C ARG A 105 8.69 0.78 17.85
N ASP A 106 8.27 -0.21 18.63
CA ASP A 106 9.08 -0.74 19.74
C ASP A 106 10.38 -1.38 19.23
N VAL A 107 10.35 -2.06 18.08
CA VAL A 107 11.55 -2.63 17.45
C VAL A 107 12.50 -1.55 16.97
N LYS A 108 12.01 -0.55 16.22
CA LYS A 108 12.84 0.54 15.67
C LYS A 108 13.41 1.44 16.76
N LEU A 109 12.62 1.75 17.80
CA LEU A 109 13.06 2.52 18.96
C LEU A 109 14.15 1.76 19.71
N LYS A 110 14.00 0.44 19.88
CA LYS A 110 15.01 -0.41 20.49
C LYS A 110 16.30 -0.44 19.66
N GLU A 111 16.22 -0.60 18.35
CA GLU A 111 17.40 -0.55 17.45
C GLU A 111 18.10 0.80 17.52
N THR A 112 17.35 1.90 17.42
CA THR A 112 17.90 3.27 17.50
C THR A 112 18.54 3.52 18.87
N TYR A 113 17.91 3.06 19.96
CA TYR A 113 18.46 3.14 21.30
C TYR A 113 19.75 2.31 21.45
N LEU A 114 19.78 1.09 20.89
CA LEU A 114 20.95 0.22 20.93
C LEU A 114 22.14 0.80 20.13
N ASP A 115 21.88 1.46 19.01
CA ASP A 115 22.91 2.06 18.16
C ASP A 115 23.39 3.43 18.67
N ALA A 116 22.49 4.28 19.19
CA ALA A 116 22.83 5.63 19.61
C ALA A 116 23.34 5.72 21.06
N HIS A 117 22.97 4.79 21.93
CA HIS A 117 23.27 4.92 23.36
C HIS A 117 24.57 4.20 23.76
N PRO A 118 25.62 4.90 24.22
CA PRO A 118 26.95 4.32 24.52
C PRO A 118 27.00 3.23 25.62
N ARG A 119 25.90 3.01 26.36
CA ARG A 119 25.78 1.95 27.38
C ARG A 119 24.96 0.74 26.93
N ALA A 120 24.32 0.79 25.78
CA ALA A 120 23.41 -0.25 25.32
C ALA A 120 24.12 -1.53 24.84
N ARG A 121 25.36 -1.42 24.33
CA ARG A 121 26.18 -2.57 23.90
C ARG A 121 26.95 -3.29 25.01
N LYS A 122 26.90 -2.85 26.26
CA LYS A 122 27.63 -3.50 27.37
C LYS A 122 26.71 -4.32 28.26
N GLN A 123 26.48 -5.58 27.87
CA GLN A 123 26.32 -6.68 28.83
C GLN A 123 26.62 -8.04 28.17
N GLY A 124 27.92 -8.28 27.99
CA GLY A 124 28.49 -9.63 28.00
C GLY A 124 29.49 -9.66 29.15
N ARG A 125 29.07 -10.22 30.29
CA ARG A 125 29.94 -10.69 31.36
C ARG A 125 29.45 -12.07 31.76
#